data_AF-A0A0A6VC23-F1
#
_entry.id   AF-A0A0A6VC23-F1
#
_cell.length_a   1.000
_cell.length_b   1.000
_cell.length_c   1.000
_cell.angle_alpha   90.00
_cell.angle_beta   90.00
_cell.angle_gamma   90.00
#
_symmetry.space_group_name_H-M   'P 1'
#
loop_
_entity.id
_entity.type
_entity.pdbx_description
1 polymer ?
#
loop_
_entity_poly.entity_id
_entity_poly.type
_entity_poly.pdbx_seq_one_letter_code
_entity_poly.pdbx_strand_id
1 'polypeptide(L)' 'MITIERVSKVLNHFNIAFTENAVIGLLATWILEKSPRIENGYYSRNTKYGYSVNVDSLMNFLLNRGFTEKEIKEIISA' A
#
# COMPACT_ATOMS: atom_id res chain seq x y z
N MET A 1 6.09 -6.63 0.81
CA MET A 1 6.27 -5.23 1.30
C MET A 1 6.09 -4.27 0.15
N ILE A 2 5.43 -3.14 0.36
CA ILE A 2 5.17 -2.13 -0.68
C ILE A 2 5.31 -0.72 -0.10
N THR A 3 5.92 0.22 -0.82
CA THR A 3 6.15 1.59 -0.30
C THR A 3 4.85 2.37 -0.18
N ILE A 4 4.80 3.35 0.73
CA ILE A 4 3.62 4.20 0.96
C ILE A 4 3.20 4.91 -0.33
N GLU A 5 4.18 5.40 -1.10
CA GLU A 5 3.96 6.09 -2.37
C GLU A 5 3.33 5.18 -3.44
N ARG A 6 3.63 3.89 -3.41
CA ARG A 6 2.98 2.94 -4.33
C ARG A 6 1.60 2.57 -3.83
N VAL A 7 1.41 2.37 -2.52
CA VAL A 7 0.08 2.13 -1.94
C VAL A 7 -0.87 3.28 -2.23
N SER A 8 -0.43 4.54 -2.14
CA SER A 8 -1.30 5.69 -2.45
C SER A 8 -1.77 5.65 -3.92
N LYS A 9 -0.92 5.23 -4.86
CA LYS A 9 -1.31 5.03 -6.27
C LYS A 9 -2.30 3.87 -6.45
N VAL A 10 -2.07 2.74 -5.77
CA VAL A 10 -2.98 1.58 -5.79
C VAL A 10 -4.35 1.97 -5.26
N LEU A 11 -4.41 2.62 -4.09
CA LEU A 11 -5.67 3.04 -3.48
C LEU A 11 -6.36 4.15 -4.27
N ASN A 12 -5.61 5.00 -4.98
CA ASN A 12 -6.16 6.00 -5.88
C ASN A 12 -6.86 5.33 -7.07
N HIS A 13 -6.27 4.28 -7.64
CA HIS A 13 -6.90 3.51 -8.72
C HIS A 13 -8.27 2.94 -8.32
N PHE A 14 -8.40 2.51 -7.06
CA PHE A 14 -9.66 2.02 -6.50
C PHE A 14 -10.57 3.12 -5.93
N ASN A 15 -10.21 4.39 -6.10
CA ASN A 15 -10.97 5.54 -5.59
C ASN A 15 -11.17 5.53 -4.07
N ILE A 16 -10.23 4.96 -3.31
CA ILE A 16 -10.29 4.82 -1.84
C ILE A 16 -9.53 5.94 -1.14
N ALA A 17 -8.29 6.20 -1.58
CA ALA A 17 -7.40 7.17 -0.96
C ALA A 17 -6.46 7.76 -2.00
N PHE A 18 -6.34 9.09 -2.03
CA PHE A 18 -5.66 9.81 -3.11
C PHE A 18 -4.26 10.32 -2.75
N THR A 19 -3.89 10.24 -1.47
CA THR A 19 -2.65 10.86 -0.96
C THR A 19 -1.86 9.89 -0.09
N GLU A 20 -0.54 10.10 -0.02
CA GLU A 20 0.34 9.38 0.91
C GLU A 20 -0.11 9.57 2.37
N ASN A 21 -0.60 10.76 2.74
CA ASN A 21 -1.12 11.04 4.08
C ASN A 21 -2.37 10.22 4.42
N ALA A 22 -3.23 9.94 3.45
CA ALA A 22 -4.39 9.07 3.67
C ALA A 22 -3.94 7.63 3.98
N VAL A 23 -2.89 7.13 3.30
CA VAL A 23 -2.30 5.82 3.60
C VAL A 23 -1.72 5.81 5.03
N ILE A 24 -1.02 6.87 5.43
CA ILE A 24 -0.49 7.02 6.79
C ILE A 24 -1.64 7.01 7.82
N GLY A 25 -2.77 7.65 7.52
CA GLY A 25 -3.97 7.61 8.34
C GLY A 25 -4.48 6.18 8.54
N LEU A 26 -4.57 5.39 7.46
CA LEU A 26 -4.99 3.98 7.53
C LEU A 26 -4.02 3.12 8.35
N LEU A 27 -2.72 3.42 8.30
CA LEU A 27 -1.71 2.75 9.13
C LEU A 27 -1.78 3.18 10.59
N ALA A 28 -2.18 4.43 10.87
CA ALA A 28 -2.35 4.94 12.22
C ALA A 28 -3.59 4.36 12.91
N THR A 29 -4.65 4.08 12.14
CA THR A 29 -5.88 3.45 12.63
C THR A 29 -5.84 1.92 12.60
N TRP A 30 -4.69 1.31 12.31
CA TRP A 30 -4.52 -0.16 12.22
C TRP A 30 -5.41 -0.85 11.18
N ILE A 31 -5.94 -0.10 10.20
CA ILE A 31 -6.67 -0.68 9.07
C ILE A 31 -5.68 -1.35 8.11
N LEU A 32 -4.51 -0.73 7.95
CA LEU A 32 -3.36 -1.31 7.28
C LEU A 32 -2.25 -1.59 8.29
N GLU A 33 -1.45 -2.60 8.01
CA GLU A 33 -0.29 -2.95 8.81
C GLU A 33 1.00 -2.36 8.26
N LYS A 34 1.83 -1.85 9.17
CA LYS A 34 3.20 -1.43 8.86
C LYS A 34 4.07 -2.65 8.66
N SER A 35 4.98 -2.54 7.70
CA SER A 35 6.06 -3.48 7.46
C SER A 35 7.40 -2.73 7.55
N PRO A 36 8.53 -3.41 7.85
CA PRO A 36 9.84 -2.78 7.85
C PRO A 36 10.14 -2.02 6.56
N ARG A 37 11.08 -1.09 6.62
CA ARG A 37 11.55 -0.36 5.43
C ARG A 37 12.08 -1.36 4.40
N ILE A 38 11.83 -1.10 3.13
CA ILE A 38 12.51 -1.83 2.05
C ILE A 38 13.96 -1.34 2.04
N GLU A 39 14.92 -2.22 2.37
CA GLU A 39 16.33 -1.84 2.54
C GLU A 39 17.11 -1.86 1.21
N ASN A 40 16.73 -2.73 0.28
CA ASN A 40 17.48 -2.97 -0.95
C ASN A 40 16.64 -2.68 -2.20
N GLY A 41 17.29 -2.20 -3.27
CA GLY A 41 16.69 -1.96 -4.59
C GLY A 41 16.27 -0.51 -4.87
N TYR A 42 15.68 -0.28 -6.05
CA TYR A 42 15.24 1.05 -6.49
C TYR A 42 14.28 1.72 -5.49
N TYR A 43 13.37 0.93 -4.91
CA TYR A 43 12.37 1.42 -3.97
C TYR A 43 12.95 1.80 -2.59
N SER A 44 14.09 1.25 -2.17
CA SER A 44 14.72 1.61 -0.89
C SER A 44 15.33 3.01 -0.90
N ARG A 45 15.88 3.40 -2.05
CA ARG A 45 16.51 4.70 -2.29
C ARG A 45 15.50 5.83 -2.48
N ASN A 46 14.33 5.52 -3.02
CA ASN A 46 13.34 6.51 -3.46
C ASN A 46 12.11 6.63 -2.55
N THR A 47 12.05 5.89 -1.44
CA THR A 47 10.98 6.07 -0.45
C THR A 47 11.35 7.12 0.59
N LYS A 48 10.42 8.03 0.85
CA LYS A 48 10.54 9.12 1.82
C LYS A 48 10.41 8.61 3.26
N TYR A 49 9.83 7.42 3.42
CA TYR A 49 9.37 6.91 4.71
C TYR A 49 10.30 5.83 5.28
N GLY A 50 10.42 5.81 6.62
CA GLY A 50 11.23 4.83 7.36
C GLY A 50 10.57 3.45 7.51
N TYR A 51 9.44 3.21 6.84
CA TYR A 51 8.68 1.97 6.90
C TYR A 51 7.88 1.78 5.60
N SER A 52 7.35 0.58 5.41
CA SER A 52 6.51 0.20 4.27
C SER A 52 5.16 -0.34 4.74
N VAL A 53 4.32 -0.77 3.80
CA VAL A 53 3.01 -1.40 4.08
C VAL A 53 3.13 -2.90 3.83
N ASN A 54 2.49 -3.69 4.71
CA ASN A 54 2.33 -5.12 4.51
C ASN A 54 1.40 -5.36 3.32
N VAL A 55 1.85 -6.15 2.34
CA VAL A 55 1.08 -6.44 1.12
C VAL A 55 -0.16 -7.27 1.45
N ASP A 56 -0.05 -8.23 2.36
CA ASP A 56 -1.17 -9.10 2.72
C ASP A 56 -2.27 -8.31 3.42
N SER A 57 -1.90 -7.36 4.29
CA SER A 57 -2.85 -6.43 4.91
C SER A 57 -3.56 -5.55 3.88
N LEU A 58 -2.84 -5.02 2.88
CA LEU A 58 -3.42 -4.25 1.79
C LEU A 58 -4.36 -5.10 0.93
N MET A 59 -3.97 -6.32 0.59
CA MET A 59 -4.81 -7.25 -0.16
C MET A 59 -6.09 -7.57 0.60
N ASN A 60 -5.99 -7.94 1.88
CA ASN A 60 -7.16 -8.21 2.72
C ASN A 60 -8.09 -6.99 2.83
N PHE A 61 -7.53 -5.79 2.98
CA PHE A 61 -8.31 -4.56 3.00
C PHE A 61 -9.11 -4.33 1.71
N LEU A 62 -8.49 -4.58 0.54
CA LEU A 62 -9.15 -4.43 -0.75
C LEU A 62 -10.19 -5.54 -1.00
N LEU A 63 -9.88 -6.78 -0.65
CA LEU A 63 -10.81 -7.90 -0.72
C LEU A 63 -12.06 -7.65 0.14
N ASN A 64 -11.87 -7.13 1.37
CA ASN A 64 -12.97 -6.78 2.26
C ASN A 64 -13.85 -5.64 1.73
N ARG A 65 -13.36 -4.85 0.77
CA ARG A 65 -14.16 -3.82 0.06
C ARG A 65 -14.84 -4.35 -1.20
N GLY A 66 -14.66 -5.62 -1.56
CA GLY A 66 -15.33 -6.27 -2.68
C GLY A 66 -14.55 -6.29 -3.99
N PHE A 67 -13.27 -5.88 -4.00
CA PHE A 67 -12.42 -6.02 -5.18
C PHE A 67 -11.95 -7.46 -5.35
N THR A 68 -11.70 -7.88 -6.59
CA THR A 68 -11.22 -9.25 -6.85
C THR A 68 -9.71 -9.34 -6.70
N GLU A 69 -9.23 -10.52 -6.30
CA GLU A 69 -7.79 -10.78 -6.17
C GLU A 69 -7.03 -10.52 -7.48
N LYS A 70 -7.68 -10.81 -8.63
CA LYS A 70 -7.12 -10.59 -9.95
C LYS A 70 -6.85 -9.09 -10.22
N GLU A 71 -7.86 -8.24 -10.00
CA GLU A 71 -7.73 -6.79 -10.18
C GLU A 71 -6.64 -6.21 -9.27
N ILE A 72 -6.60 -6.64 -8.01
CA ILE A 72 -5.61 -6.21 -7.03
C ILE A 72 -4.19 -6.58 -7.49
N LYS A 73 -3.98 -7.82 -7.93
CA LYS A 73 -2.67 -8.31 -8.40
C LYS A 73 -2.20 -7.61 -9.67
N GLU A 74 -3.10 -7.32 -10.61
CA GLU A 74 -2.76 -6.57 -11.83
C GLU A 74 -2.20 -5.19 -11.49
N ILE A 75 -2.83 -4.46 -10.56
CA ILE A 75 -2.41 -3.09 -10.21
C ILE A 75 -1.15 -3.08 -9.32
N ILE A 76 -1.00 -4.04 -8.41
CA ILE A 76 0.20 -4.12 -7.56
C ILE A 76 1.45 -4.50 -8.37
N SER A 77 1.28 -5.32 -9.42
CA SER A 77 2.39 -5.82 -10.24
C SER A 77 2.81 -4.85 -11.36
N ALA A 78 1.91 -3.94 -11.78
CA ALA A 78 2.16 -2.87 -12.75
C ALA A 78 3.04 -1.75 -12.18
#